data_AF-A0A3P2AEG6-F1
#
_entry.id   AF-A0A3P2AEG6-F1
#
_cell.length_a   1.000
_cell.length_b   1.000
_cell.length_c   1.000
_cell.angle_alpha   90.00
_cell.angle_beta   90.00
_cell.angle_gamma   90.00
#
_symmetry.space_group_name_H-M   'P 1'
#
loop_
_entity.id
_entity.type
_entity.pdbx_description
1 polymer ?
#
loop_
_entity_poly.entity_id
_entity_poly.type
_entity_poly.pdbx_seq_one_letter_code
_entity_poly.pdbx_strand_id
1 'polypeptide(L)'
;MKAIRGAITVKANTEADILKQTEKLLHKIMERNWLTEEKIISIFFSVTKDLTKVPPARAARNMGLTQTALACYTEMEAEGSLERCIRVLMHVEMKHKPYHVYLEDAKQLRPDWEKQIMQIAIDGPSGAGKSTIAKELAQKLKIIYVDTGAMYRAVGLLSLCQGIDLKTESDISKYRSNLIELAEQADIKWDYQNGRQILLLDGEDISEQIRTQEIGDRASKISTIKEVRQAMVRLQQEIAANQSVVMDGRDIGTVVLPKADYKIFLTASVEVRSKRRCKELEGRGLPADLPTIVAEIKERDERDQNRTESPLKKAEDAIEVDTSDKDIAAVVETILKIVQA
;
A
#
# COMPACT_ATOMS: atom_id res chain seq x y z
N MET A 1 -13.74 -2.22 24.34
CA MET A 1 -12.54 -3.04 24.63
C MET A 1 -12.33 -4.07 23.52
N LYS A 2 -11.11 -4.19 22.99
CA LYS A 2 -10.66 -5.22 22.03
C LYS A 2 -9.34 -5.79 22.51
N ALA A 3 -8.95 -6.95 21.95
CA ALA A 3 -7.69 -7.60 22.25
C ALA A 3 -6.82 -7.69 20.99
N ILE A 4 -5.57 -7.25 21.10
CA ILE A 4 -4.56 -7.37 20.05
C ILE A 4 -3.53 -8.39 20.49
N ARG A 5 -3.30 -9.39 19.64
CA ARG A 5 -2.22 -10.36 19.80
C ARG A 5 -1.00 -9.88 19.03
N GLY A 6 0.18 -10.13 19.57
CA GLY A 6 1.39 -10.05 18.79
C GLY A 6 2.49 -10.98 19.28
N ALA A 7 3.49 -11.20 18.43
CA ALA A 7 4.65 -12.01 18.75
C ALA A 7 5.88 -11.60 17.94
N ILE A 8 7.06 -11.81 18.51
CA ILE A 8 8.35 -11.58 17.86
C ILE A 8 9.38 -12.58 18.39
N THR A 9 10.33 -13.00 17.55
CA THR A 9 11.51 -13.77 18.00
C THR A 9 12.70 -12.86 18.25
N VAL A 10 13.54 -13.26 19.20
CA VAL A 10 14.84 -12.61 19.47
C VAL A 10 15.98 -13.48 18.96
N LYS A 11 17.06 -12.86 18.51
CA LYS A 11 18.22 -13.60 17.99
C LYS A 11 19.04 -14.20 19.13
N ALA A 12 19.16 -13.47 20.24
CA ALA A 12 19.94 -13.89 21.40
C ALA A 12 19.22 -13.62 22.72
N ASN A 13 19.38 -14.51 23.70
CA ASN A 13 18.94 -14.32 25.08
C ASN A 13 19.87 -13.33 25.82
N THR A 14 19.80 -12.06 25.41
CA THR A 14 20.49 -10.92 26.03
C THR A 14 19.48 -9.85 26.40
N GLU A 15 19.79 -9.06 27.43
CA GLU A 15 18.92 -7.97 27.85
C GLU A 15 18.62 -6.97 26.71
N ALA A 16 19.67 -6.55 26.00
CA ALA A 16 19.55 -5.57 24.93
C ALA A 16 18.64 -6.06 23.79
N ASP A 17 18.79 -7.32 23.36
CA ASP A 17 17.99 -7.86 22.25
C ASP A 17 16.53 -8.08 22.67
N ILE A 18 16.27 -8.59 23.87
CA ILE A 18 14.91 -8.77 24.40
C ILE A 18 14.17 -7.43 24.49
N LEU A 19 14.81 -6.39 25.05
CA LEU A 19 14.20 -5.07 25.14
C LEU A 19 13.95 -4.48 23.76
N LYS A 20 14.96 -4.44 22.89
CA LYS A 20 14.86 -3.88 21.55
C LYS A 20 13.75 -4.54 20.71
N GLN A 21 13.65 -5.87 20.71
CA GLN A 21 12.61 -6.56 19.96
C GLN A 21 11.22 -6.36 20.58
N THR A 22 11.13 -6.28 21.91
CA THR A 22 9.86 -5.97 22.57
C THR A 22 9.38 -4.57 22.21
N GLU A 23 10.26 -3.56 22.25
CA GLU A 23 9.95 -2.18 21.84
C GLU A 23 9.51 -2.14 20.37
N LYS A 24 10.24 -2.83 19.47
CA LYS A 24 9.85 -2.98 18.07
C LYS A 24 8.44 -3.56 17.90
N LEU A 25 8.13 -4.62 18.63
CA LEU A 25 6.81 -5.26 18.58
C LEU A 25 5.71 -4.31 19.07
N LEU A 26 5.92 -3.66 20.22
CA LEU A 26 4.94 -2.73 20.79
C LEU A 26 4.72 -1.51 19.89
N HIS A 27 5.77 -0.90 19.37
CA HIS A 27 5.67 0.19 18.38
C HIS A 27 4.87 -0.25 17.16
N LYS A 28 5.15 -1.42 16.60
CA LYS A 28 4.43 -1.90 15.42
C LYS A 28 2.96 -2.21 15.71
N ILE A 29 2.65 -2.73 16.90
CA ILE A 29 1.27 -2.92 17.36
C ILE A 29 0.55 -1.57 17.44
N MET A 30 1.17 -0.58 18.09
CA MET A 30 0.58 0.75 18.28
C MET A 30 0.37 1.46 16.95
N GLU A 31 1.39 1.48 16.09
CA GLU A 31 1.34 2.06 14.74
C GLU A 31 0.23 1.42 13.91
N ARG A 32 0.20 0.09 13.81
CA ARG A 32 -0.77 -0.64 12.96
C ARG A 32 -2.23 -0.53 13.45
N ASN A 33 -2.43 -0.16 14.71
CA ASN A 33 -3.75 -0.04 15.30
C ASN A 33 -4.11 1.41 15.67
N TRP A 34 -3.29 2.39 15.26
CA TRP A 34 -3.44 3.81 15.59
C TRP A 34 -3.70 4.05 17.09
N LEU A 35 -2.94 3.37 17.94
CA LEU A 35 -3.08 3.45 19.38
C LEU A 35 -2.18 4.52 19.98
N THR A 36 -2.76 5.37 20.81
CA THR A 36 -2.04 6.18 21.79
C THR A 36 -1.98 5.43 23.13
N GLU A 37 -1.05 5.80 24.01
CA GLU A 37 -0.89 5.20 25.35
C GLU A 37 -2.22 5.17 26.13
N GLU A 38 -3.00 6.24 26.07
CA GLU A 38 -4.28 6.39 26.77
C GLU A 38 -5.33 5.33 26.37
N LYS A 39 -5.16 4.72 25.19
CA LYS A 39 -6.06 3.66 24.69
C LYS A 39 -5.64 2.27 25.15
N ILE A 40 -4.49 2.12 25.81
CA ILE A 40 -3.96 0.84 26.26
C ILE A 40 -4.39 0.59 27.70
N ILE A 41 -5.24 -0.42 27.90
CA ILE A 41 -5.78 -0.79 29.21
C ILE A 41 -4.77 -1.67 29.97
N SER A 42 -4.22 -2.68 29.28
CA SER A 42 -3.28 -3.62 29.90
C SER A 42 -2.47 -4.37 28.85
N ILE A 43 -1.26 -4.81 29.21
CA ILE A 43 -0.41 -5.65 28.37
C ILE A 43 0.06 -6.88 29.15
N PHE A 44 -0.25 -8.05 28.62
CA PHE A 44 0.25 -9.33 29.11
C PHE A 44 1.36 -9.79 28.18
N PHE A 45 2.55 -10.03 28.72
CA PHE A 45 3.71 -10.56 28.01
C PHE A 45 3.91 -12.02 28.40
N SER A 46 4.14 -12.88 27.42
CA SER A 46 4.66 -14.21 27.68
C SER A 46 5.98 -14.43 26.95
N VAL A 47 6.88 -15.20 27.55
CA VAL A 47 8.16 -15.57 26.94
C VAL A 47 8.37 -17.06 27.02
N THR A 48 9.06 -17.62 26.04
CA THR A 48 9.55 -18.98 26.09
C THR A 48 10.63 -19.14 27.17
N LYS A 49 10.77 -20.35 27.72
CA LYS A 49 11.65 -20.62 28.88
C LYS A 49 13.12 -20.29 28.66
N ASP A 50 13.55 -20.27 27.41
CA ASP A 50 14.92 -19.97 26.98
C ASP A 50 15.24 -18.46 27.00
N LEU A 51 14.27 -17.60 27.31
CA LEU A 51 14.46 -16.16 27.55
C LEU A 51 14.38 -15.83 29.04
N THR A 52 15.53 -15.47 29.61
CA THR A 52 15.68 -15.34 31.08
C THR A 52 16.39 -14.08 31.54
N LYS A 53 16.89 -13.24 30.61
CA LYS A 53 17.71 -12.07 31.01
C LYS A 53 16.93 -10.87 31.50
N VAL A 54 15.73 -10.62 30.99
CA VAL A 54 14.94 -9.44 31.34
C VAL A 54 13.45 -9.67 31.07
N PRO A 55 12.53 -9.19 31.93
CA PRO A 55 11.10 -9.19 31.62
C PRO A 55 10.77 -8.21 30.49
N PRO A 56 10.00 -8.61 29.46
CA PRO A 56 9.59 -7.73 28.37
C PRO A 56 8.84 -6.47 28.83
N ALA A 57 8.11 -6.52 29.95
CA ALA A 57 7.44 -5.34 30.51
C ALA A 57 8.38 -4.15 30.77
N ARG A 58 9.70 -4.37 30.94
CA ARG A 58 10.66 -3.27 31.08
C ARG A 58 10.76 -2.41 29.80
N ALA A 59 10.62 -3.01 28.62
CA ALA A 59 10.52 -2.27 27.36
C ALA A 59 9.31 -1.34 27.32
N ALA A 60 8.13 -1.84 27.74
CA ALA A 60 6.93 -1.01 27.82
C ALA A 60 7.13 0.20 28.77
N ARG A 61 7.82 0.01 29.90
CA ARG A 61 8.17 1.12 30.81
C ARG A 61 9.14 2.13 30.17
N ASN A 62 10.15 1.65 29.44
CA ASN A 62 11.08 2.53 28.71
C ASN A 62 10.37 3.38 27.65
N MET A 63 9.29 2.85 27.06
CA MET A 63 8.45 3.54 26.10
C MET A 63 7.49 4.57 26.71
N GLY A 64 7.49 4.75 28.04
CA GLY A 64 6.64 5.72 28.73
C GLY A 64 5.31 5.18 29.24
N LEU A 65 4.97 3.91 28.96
CA LEU A 65 3.74 3.24 29.42
C LEU A 65 3.80 2.98 30.93
N THR A 66 3.79 4.03 31.75
CA THR A 66 4.06 3.96 33.19
C THR A 66 2.81 3.63 34.01
N GLN A 67 1.62 4.01 33.51
CA GLN A 67 0.33 3.77 34.16
C GLN A 67 -0.38 2.51 33.67
N THR A 68 0.04 1.95 32.52
CA THR A 68 -0.56 0.73 31.97
C THR A 68 -0.32 -0.47 32.90
N ALA A 69 -1.33 -1.30 33.09
CA ALA A 69 -1.20 -2.57 33.81
C ALA A 69 -0.37 -3.56 32.97
N LEU A 70 0.75 -4.04 33.50
CA LEU A 70 1.66 -4.98 32.83
C LEU A 70 1.79 -6.27 33.63
N ALA A 71 1.81 -7.40 32.94
CA ALA A 71 2.11 -8.70 33.55
C ALA A 71 3.02 -9.52 32.64
N CYS A 72 3.96 -10.26 33.23
CA CYS A 72 4.89 -11.14 32.52
C CYS A 72 4.71 -12.59 32.98
N TYR A 73 4.74 -13.51 32.04
CA TYR A 73 4.62 -14.95 32.28
C TYR A 73 5.71 -15.70 31.52
N THR A 74 6.08 -16.86 32.05
CA THR A 74 6.85 -17.85 31.30
C THR A 74 5.89 -18.88 30.73
N GLU A 75 6.07 -19.23 29.47
CA GLU A 75 5.23 -20.19 28.78
C GLU A 75 5.52 -21.63 29.20
N MET A 76 4.51 -22.48 29.04
CA MET A 76 4.72 -23.92 29.06
C MET A 76 5.62 -24.31 27.89
N GLU A 77 6.55 -25.21 28.15
CA GLU A 77 7.42 -25.80 27.13
C GLU A 77 6.67 -26.93 26.44
N ALA A 78 6.66 -26.90 25.11
CA ALA A 78 6.00 -27.89 24.28
C ALA A 78 6.91 -28.28 23.12
N GLU A 79 6.87 -29.55 22.73
CA GLU A 79 7.62 -30.04 21.58
C GLU A 79 7.22 -29.27 20.32
N GLY A 80 8.21 -28.81 19.54
CA GLY A 80 7.99 -27.99 18.35
C GLY A 80 7.60 -26.53 18.61
N SER A 81 7.62 -26.05 19.86
CA SER A 81 7.38 -24.64 20.16
C SER A 81 8.49 -23.76 19.56
N LEU A 82 8.10 -22.61 18.99
CA LEU A 82 9.05 -21.63 18.47
C LEU A 82 9.92 -21.07 19.62
N GLU A 83 11.24 -21.26 19.52
CA GLU A 83 12.22 -20.78 20.50
C GLU A 83 12.35 -19.25 20.51
N ARG A 84 12.90 -18.72 21.61
CA ARG A 84 13.23 -17.29 21.79
C ARG A 84 12.09 -16.35 21.42
N CYS A 85 10.86 -16.72 21.75
CA CYS A 85 9.68 -15.99 21.34
C CYS A 85 9.12 -15.17 22.50
N ILE A 86 8.81 -13.90 22.21
CA ILE A 86 8.08 -12.99 23.08
C ILE A 86 6.69 -12.80 22.46
N ARG A 87 5.64 -13.01 23.26
CA ARG A 87 4.25 -12.78 22.84
C ARG A 87 3.60 -11.72 23.70
N VAL A 88 2.63 -11.04 23.11
CA VAL A 88 1.88 -9.94 23.71
C VAL A 88 0.39 -10.18 23.50
N LEU A 89 -0.39 -10.02 24.57
CA LEU A 89 -1.82 -9.79 24.54
C LEU A 89 -2.09 -8.40 25.12
N MET A 90 -2.49 -7.47 24.25
CA MET A 90 -2.76 -6.09 24.60
C MET A 90 -4.28 -5.84 24.58
N HIS A 91 -4.83 -5.38 25.70
CA HIS A 91 -6.21 -4.94 25.76
C HIS A 91 -6.29 -3.44 25.53
N VAL A 92 -7.18 -3.04 24.62
CA VAL A 92 -7.29 -1.64 24.18
C VAL A 92 -8.73 -1.18 24.08
N GLU A 93 -8.92 0.13 24.15
CA GLU A 93 -10.17 0.77 23.78
C GLU A 93 -10.13 1.25 22.32
N MET A 94 -10.86 0.57 21.44
CA MET A 94 -10.94 0.93 20.02
C MET A 94 -12.27 0.51 19.39
N LYS A 95 -12.63 1.15 18.28
CA LYS A 95 -13.88 0.89 17.53
C LYS A 95 -13.72 -0.13 16.40
N HIS A 96 -12.58 -0.13 15.71
CA HIS A 96 -12.36 -1.03 14.58
C HIS A 96 -11.87 -2.43 15.00
N LYS A 97 -11.79 -3.33 14.02
CA LYS A 97 -11.23 -4.68 14.22
C LYS A 97 -9.72 -4.56 14.51
N PRO A 98 -9.19 -5.27 15.51
CA PRO A 98 -7.77 -5.23 15.83
C PRO A 98 -6.93 -5.85 14.72
N TYR A 99 -5.81 -5.22 14.41
CA TYR A 99 -4.75 -5.78 13.58
C TYR A 99 -3.70 -6.41 14.48
N HIS A 100 -3.58 -7.73 14.42
CA HIS A 100 -2.52 -8.43 15.14
C HIS A 100 -1.16 -8.16 14.50
N VAL A 101 -0.06 -8.44 15.20
CA VAL A 101 1.30 -8.21 14.68
C VAL A 101 2.22 -9.37 15.03
N TYR A 102 2.71 -10.08 14.01
CA TYR A 102 3.68 -11.17 14.17
C TYR A 102 4.90 -10.83 13.33
N LEU A 103 6.07 -10.75 13.96
CA LEU A 103 7.31 -10.29 13.37
C LEU A 103 8.37 -11.39 13.40
N GLU A 104 9.37 -11.27 12.53
CA GLU A 104 10.45 -12.26 12.40
C GLU A 104 9.88 -13.68 12.20
N ASP A 105 10.48 -14.68 12.84
CA ASP A 105 10.03 -16.08 12.72
C ASP A 105 8.67 -16.32 13.37
N ALA A 106 8.20 -15.41 14.24
CA ALA A 106 6.89 -15.52 14.86
C ALA A 106 5.73 -15.47 13.84
N LYS A 107 5.99 -15.04 12.60
CA LYS A 107 5.03 -15.15 11.49
C LYS A 107 4.52 -16.58 11.30
N GLN A 108 5.35 -17.59 11.54
CA GLN A 108 4.96 -19.00 11.40
C GLN A 108 3.87 -19.44 12.39
N LEU A 109 3.67 -18.69 13.48
CA LEU A 109 2.57 -18.93 14.44
C LEU A 109 1.19 -18.58 13.85
N ARG A 110 1.16 -17.98 12.65
CA ARG A 110 -0.04 -17.67 11.88
C ARG A 110 0.05 -18.35 10.51
N PRO A 111 -0.08 -19.69 10.43
CA PRO A 111 -0.14 -20.38 9.15
C PRO A 111 -1.34 -19.93 8.31
N ASP A 112 -2.37 -19.37 8.95
CA ASP A 112 -3.49 -18.72 8.29
C ASP A 112 -3.12 -17.36 7.64
N TRP A 113 -1.97 -16.78 7.97
CA TRP A 113 -1.48 -15.51 7.41
C TRP A 113 -0.63 -15.64 6.15
N GLU A 114 0.13 -16.73 5.99
CA GLU A 114 0.71 -17.06 4.68
C GLU A 114 -0.37 -17.22 3.60
N LYS A 115 -1.63 -17.45 4.00
CA LYS A 115 -2.82 -17.47 3.14
C LYS A 115 -3.66 -16.17 3.13
N GLN A 116 -3.27 -15.08 3.82
CA GLN A 116 -4.15 -13.90 3.99
C GLN A 116 -3.66 -12.56 3.39
N ILE A 117 -2.41 -12.44 2.95
CA ILE A 117 -1.98 -11.25 2.19
C ILE A 117 -2.32 -11.49 0.73
N MET A 118 -3.41 -10.88 0.29
CA MET A 118 -3.91 -10.99 -1.08
C MET A 118 -3.41 -9.81 -1.90
N GLN A 119 -2.62 -10.09 -2.94
CA GLN A 119 -2.09 -9.11 -3.88
C GLN A 119 -2.86 -9.23 -5.20
N ILE A 120 -3.65 -8.21 -5.52
CA ILE A 120 -4.38 -8.11 -6.78
C ILE A 120 -3.77 -6.99 -7.62
N ALA A 121 -3.18 -7.35 -8.75
CA ALA A 121 -2.68 -6.42 -9.75
C ALA A 121 -3.76 -6.12 -10.80
N ILE A 122 -4.03 -4.85 -11.08
CA ILE A 122 -4.96 -4.43 -12.13
C ILE A 122 -4.25 -3.51 -13.13
N ASP A 123 -3.97 -4.05 -14.32
CA ASP A 123 -3.33 -3.33 -15.42
C ASP A 123 -4.31 -3.06 -16.57
N GLY A 124 -3.94 -2.19 -17.51
CA GLY A 124 -4.74 -1.87 -18.68
C GLY A 124 -4.57 -0.44 -19.19
N PRO A 125 -5.15 -0.09 -20.34
CA PRO A 125 -5.01 1.23 -20.96
C PRO A 125 -5.77 2.31 -20.17
N SER A 126 -5.48 3.58 -20.50
CA SER A 126 -6.20 4.71 -19.90
C SER A 126 -7.67 4.71 -20.31
N GLY A 127 -8.58 5.06 -19.40
CA GLY A 127 -10.03 5.07 -19.66
C GLY A 127 -10.73 3.70 -19.57
N ALA A 128 -10.00 2.60 -19.28
CA ALA A 128 -10.58 1.27 -19.09
C ALA A 128 -11.36 1.10 -17.76
N GLY A 129 -11.45 2.14 -16.92
CA GLY A 129 -12.16 2.08 -15.64
C GLY A 129 -11.38 1.46 -14.47
N LYS A 130 -10.07 1.22 -14.64
CA LYS A 130 -9.20 0.55 -13.64
C LYS A 130 -9.34 1.10 -12.23
N SER A 131 -9.13 2.39 -12.03
CA SER A 131 -9.12 2.98 -10.69
C SER A 131 -10.48 2.88 -10.00
N THR A 132 -11.57 3.00 -10.76
CA THR A 132 -12.93 2.84 -10.23
C THR A 132 -13.19 1.38 -9.84
N ILE A 133 -12.86 0.43 -10.72
CA ILE A 133 -13.02 -1.01 -10.47
C ILE A 133 -12.13 -1.46 -9.31
N ALA A 134 -10.87 -1.03 -9.26
CA ALA A 134 -9.90 -1.35 -8.24
C ALA A 134 -10.34 -0.83 -6.86
N LYS A 135 -10.82 0.41 -6.81
CA LYS A 135 -11.34 1.02 -5.59
C LYS A 135 -12.58 0.28 -5.07
N GLU A 136 -13.54 -0.04 -5.95
CA GLU A 136 -14.75 -0.78 -5.55
C GLU A 136 -14.42 -2.21 -5.11
N LEU A 137 -13.52 -2.89 -5.82
CA LEU A 137 -13.04 -4.22 -5.47
C LEU A 137 -12.37 -4.22 -4.09
N ALA A 138 -11.46 -3.27 -3.84
CA ALA A 138 -10.79 -3.11 -2.56
C ALA A 138 -11.77 -2.87 -1.41
N GLN A 139 -12.82 -2.05 -1.63
CA GLN A 139 -13.89 -1.82 -0.65
C GLN A 139 -14.66 -3.11 -0.33
N LYS A 140 -15.05 -3.89 -1.35
CA LYS A 140 -15.80 -5.14 -1.15
C LYS A 140 -14.94 -6.20 -0.44
N LEU A 141 -13.65 -6.28 -0.76
CA LEU A 141 -12.69 -7.18 -0.12
C LEU A 141 -12.18 -6.67 1.24
N LYS A 142 -12.42 -5.39 1.57
CA LYS A 142 -11.91 -4.70 2.77
C LYS A 142 -10.38 -4.71 2.86
N ILE A 143 -9.73 -4.46 1.73
CA ILE A 143 -8.28 -4.37 1.60
C ILE A 143 -7.88 -2.99 1.06
N ILE A 144 -6.59 -2.68 1.04
CA ILE A 144 -6.14 -1.33 0.65
C ILE A 144 -6.11 -1.20 -0.87
N TYR A 145 -6.59 -0.07 -1.36
CA TYR A 145 -6.47 0.31 -2.76
C TYR A 145 -5.20 1.14 -2.96
N VAL A 146 -4.28 0.70 -3.82
CA VAL A 146 -3.06 1.45 -4.12
C VAL A 146 -3.14 1.99 -5.55
N ASP A 147 -3.40 3.31 -5.65
CA ASP A 147 -3.27 4.06 -6.90
C ASP A 147 -1.80 4.41 -7.12
N THR A 148 -1.13 3.68 -8.03
CA THR A 148 0.29 3.93 -8.32
C THR A 148 0.52 5.28 -8.97
N GLY A 149 -0.46 5.84 -9.69
CA GLY A 149 -0.39 7.18 -10.26
C GLY A 149 -0.38 8.27 -9.19
N ALA A 150 -1.08 8.05 -8.07
CA ALA A 150 -1.08 8.97 -6.94
C ALA A 150 0.29 9.09 -6.27
N MET A 151 1.12 8.03 -6.31
CA MET A 151 2.49 8.07 -5.77
C MET A 151 3.39 9.02 -6.55
N TYR A 152 3.38 8.92 -7.88
CA TYR A 152 4.14 9.85 -8.73
C TYR A 152 3.66 11.29 -8.56
N ARG A 153 2.36 11.48 -8.30
CA ARG A 153 1.81 12.81 -7.98
C ARG A 153 2.24 13.32 -6.62
N ALA A 154 2.42 12.46 -5.62
CA ALA A 154 3.01 12.85 -4.34
C ALA A 154 4.45 13.36 -4.51
N VAL A 155 5.27 12.67 -5.30
CA VAL A 155 6.62 13.18 -5.67
C VAL A 155 6.52 14.47 -6.49
N GLY A 156 5.54 14.58 -7.38
CA GLY A 156 5.24 15.81 -8.11
C GLY A 156 4.90 16.99 -7.20
N LEU A 157 4.11 16.75 -6.16
CA LEU A 157 3.78 17.74 -5.13
C LEU A 157 5.02 18.13 -4.32
N LEU A 158 5.82 17.17 -3.84
CA LEU A 158 7.10 17.47 -3.16
C LEU A 158 8.01 18.33 -4.03
N SER A 159 8.13 18.01 -5.32
CA SER A 159 8.95 18.80 -6.24
C SER A 159 8.49 20.26 -6.33
N LEU A 160 7.17 20.48 -6.32
CA LEU A 160 6.59 21.81 -6.34
C LEU A 160 6.86 22.56 -5.02
N CYS A 161 6.68 21.89 -3.88
CA CYS A 161 6.95 22.45 -2.56
C CYS A 161 8.43 22.86 -2.38
N GLN A 162 9.35 22.12 -3.01
CA GLN A 162 10.79 22.42 -3.01
C GLN A 162 11.22 23.47 -4.06
N GLY A 163 10.26 24.09 -4.77
CA GLY A 163 10.54 25.11 -5.78
C GLY A 163 11.24 24.58 -7.03
N ILE A 164 11.14 23.27 -7.33
CA ILE A 164 11.70 22.68 -8.53
C ILE A 164 10.82 23.06 -9.71
N ASP A 165 11.38 23.79 -10.68
CA ASP A 165 10.67 24.18 -11.90
C ASP A 165 10.86 23.10 -12.98
N LEU A 166 9.76 22.51 -13.46
CA LEU A 166 9.76 21.42 -14.45
C LEU A 166 9.04 21.86 -15.72
N LYS A 167 9.39 23.03 -16.29
CA LYS A 167 8.74 23.56 -17.50
C LYS A 167 9.26 22.90 -18.77
N THR A 168 10.57 22.71 -18.86
CA THR A 168 11.28 22.21 -20.05
C THR A 168 11.82 20.80 -19.86
N GLU A 169 12.15 20.10 -20.94
CA GLU A 169 12.83 18.80 -20.85
C GLU A 169 14.22 18.91 -20.22
N SER A 170 14.93 20.01 -20.46
CA SER A 170 16.23 20.29 -19.82
C SER A 170 16.14 20.38 -18.29
N ASP A 171 15.00 20.81 -17.75
CA ASP A 171 14.80 20.91 -16.30
C ASP A 171 14.80 19.54 -15.63
N ILE A 172 14.27 18.51 -16.30
CA ILE A 172 14.28 17.13 -15.78
C ILE A 172 15.72 16.66 -15.56
N SER A 173 16.61 16.93 -16.53
CA SER A 173 18.02 16.58 -16.41
C SER A 173 18.71 17.39 -15.31
N LYS A 174 18.39 18.68 -15.19
CA LYS A 174 18.97 19.58 -14.17
C LYS A 174 18.63 19.15 -12.75
N TYR A 175 17.39 18.79 -12.49
CA TYR A 175 16.89 18.43 -11.14
C TYR A 175 16.82 16.92 -10.89
N ARG A 176 17.41 16.10 -11.77
CA ARG A 176 17.30 14.63 -11.68
C ARG A 176 17.67 14.10 -10.31
N SER A 177 18.82 14.51 -9.76
CA SER A 177 19.28 14.04 -8.44
C SER A 177 18.31 14.44 -7.32
N ASN A 178 17.77 15.66 -7.34
CA ASN A 178 16.79 16.10 -6.35
C ASN A 178 15.50 15.29 -6.43
N LEU A 179 15.02 14.98 -7.64
CA LEU A 179 13.81 14.18 -7.84
C LEU A 179 13.98 12.73 -7.35
N ILE A 180 15.18 12.16 -7.53
CA ILE A 180 15.52 10.83 -7.00
C ILE A 180 15.50 10.85 -5.48
N GLU A 181 16.16 11.83 -4.86
CA GLU A 181 16.20 11.98 -3.41
C GLU A 181 14.79 12.14 -2.81
N LEU A 182 13.95 13.00 -3.40
CA LEU A 182 12.56 13.16 -2.98
C LEU A 182 11.78 11.85 -3.09
N ALA A 183 11.97 11.08 -4.16
CA ALA A 183 11.30 9.80 -4.33
C ALA A 183 11.75 8.73 -3.33
N GLU A 184 13.00 8.77 -2.89
CA GLU A 184 13.55 7.83 -1.90
C GLU A 184 13.17 8.18 -0.47
N GLN A 185 12.97 9.46 -0.16
CA GLN A 185 12.64 9.95 1.17
C GLN A 185 11.13 10.14 1.42
N ALA A 186 10.29 10.16 0.37
CA ALA A 186 8.86 10.40 0.51
C ALA A 186 8.18 9.36 1.40
N ASP A 187 7.62 9.79 2.53
CA ASP A 187 6.79 8.94 3.40
C ASP A 187 5.35 8.90 2.88
N ILE A 188 5.09 8.06 1.88
CA ILE A 188 3.76 7.89 1.28
C ILE A 188 3.02 6.73 1.94
N LYS A 189 1.88 7.02 2.59
CA LYS A 189 1.06 6.02 3.29
C LYS A 189 -0.40 6.13 2.88
N TRP A 190 -1.10 5.01 2.90
CA TRP A 190 -2.56 4.98 2.79
C TRP A 190 -3.17 4.76 4.17
N ASP A 191 -4.21 5.51 4.46
CA ASP A 191 -4.98 5.38 5.70
C ASP A 191 -6.48 5.40 5.40
N TYR A 192 -7.29 4.95 6.36
CA TYR A 192 -8.75 5.00 6.29
C TYR A 192 -9.29 5.93 7.37
N GLN A 193 -9.75 7.11 6.96
CA GLN A 193 -10.34 8.09 7.86
C GLN A 193 -11.76 8.43 7.42
N ASN A 194 -12.69 8.48 8.37
CA ASN A 194 -14.11 8.82 8.12
C ASN A 194 -14.77 7.97 7.01
N GLY A 195 -14.40 6.70 6.91
CA GLY A 195 -14.95 5.78 5.90
C GLY A 195 -14.40 6.00 4.47
N ARG A 196 -13.39 6.86 4.31
CA ARG A 196 -12.70 7.11 3.05
C ARG A 196 -11.23 6.76 3.20
N GLN A 197 -10.67 6.16 2.14
CA GLN A 197 -9.22 6.01 2.04
C GLN A 197 -8.58 7.36 1.67
N ILE A 198 -7.56 7.74 2.42
CA ILE A 198 -6.76 8.96 2.21
C ILE A 198 -5.32 8.59 1.88
N LEU A 199 -4.62 9.51 1.21
CA LEU A 199 -3.19 9.42 0.93
C LEU A 199 -2.45 10.44 1.80
N LEU A 200 -1.57 9.94 2.65
CA LEU A 200 -0.70 10.75 3.50
C LEU A 200 0.67 10.87 2.84
N LEU A 201 1.24 12.07 2.89
CA LEU A 201 2.62 12.37 2.56
C LEU A 201 3.24 13.11 3.74
N ASP A 202 4.30 12.56 4.33
CA ASP A 202 4.95 13.10 5.52
C ASP A 202 3.96 13.39 6.68
N GLY A 203 2.91 12.56 6.76
CA GLY A 203 1.84 12.67 7.75
C GLY A 203 0.68 13.60 7.38
N GLU A 204 0.73 14.32 6.26
CA GLU A 204 -0.33 15.23 5.81
C GLU A 204 -1.24 14.61 4.74
N ASP A 205 -2.56 14.83 4.82
CA ASP A 205 -3.51 14.37 3.80
C ASP A 205 -3.41 15.23 2.52
N ILE A 206 -2.84 14.62 1.48
CA ILE A 206 -2.62 15.24 0.17
C ILE A 206 -3.67 14.82 -0.87
N SER A 207 -4.71 14.07 -0.48
CA SER A 207 -5.66 13.42 -1.39
C SER A 207 -6.32 14.35 -2.42
N GLU A 208 -6.59 15.60 -2.04
CA GLU A 208 -7.17 16.61 -2.94
C GLU A 208 -6.08 17.41 -3.67
N GLN A 209 -4.95 17.70 -3.01
CA GLN A 209 -3.86 18.48 -3.58
C GLN A 209 -3.30 17.81 -4.84
N ILE A 210 -3.10 16.49 -4.82
CA ILE A 210 -2.51 15.76 -5.95
C ILE A 210 -3.38 15.70 -7.22
N ARG A 211 -4.64 16.15 -7.16
CA ARG A 211 -5.57 16.07 -8.29
C ARG A 211 -5.50 17.24 -9.25
N THR A 212 -4.67 18.25 -8.98
CA THR A 212 -4.51 19.38 -9.90
C THR A 212 -3.85 18.94 -11.22
N GLN A 213 -4.12 19.70 -12.28
CA GLN A 213 -3.51 19.46 -13.59
C GLN A 213 -1.99 19.61 -13.51
N GLU A 214 -1.51 20.66 -12.83
CA GLU A 214 -0.08 20.92 -12.64
C GLU A 214 0.66 19.74 -12.02
N ILE A 215 0.11 19.14 -10.96
CA ILE A 215 0.74 17.99 -10.31
C ILE A 215 0.67 16.75 -11.21
N GLY A 216 -0.40 16.59 -12.00
CA GLY A 216 -0.48 15.54 -13.00
C GLY A 216 0.60 15.64 -14.07
N ASP A 217 0.86 16.84 -14.58
CA ASP A 217 1.87 17.08 -15.61
C ASP A 217 3.29 16.84 -15.04
N ARG A 218 3.55 17.31 -13.81
CA ARG A 218 4.79 17.01 -13.07
C ARG A 218 4.99 15.50 -12.88
N ALA A 219 3.96 14.80 -12.42
CA ALA A 219 4.01 13.35 -12.22
C ALA A 219 4.35 12.59 -13.52
N SER A 220 3.76 13.02 -14.65
CA SER A 220 4.04 12.43 -15.95
C SER A 220 5.53 12.56 -16.31
N LYS A 221 6.11 13.76 -16.15
CA LYS A 221 7.54 14.00 -16.41
C LYS A 221 8.42 13.18 -15.47
N ILE A 222 8.13 13.21 -14.17
CA ILE A 222 8.90 12.51 -13.13
C ILE A 222 8.89 10.99 -13.34
N SER A 223 7.75 10.41 -13.74
CA SER A 223 7.61 8.96 -13.96
C SER A 223 8.50 8.38 -15.06
N THR A 224 9.09 9.25 -15.91
CA THR A 224 10.07 8.85 -16.93
C THR A 224 11.47 8.59 -16.37
N ILE A 225 11.75 9.03 -15.14
CA ILE A 225 13.06 8.85 -14.50
C ILE A 225 13.14 7.44 -13.91
N LYS A 226 14.08 6.63 -14.42
CA LYS A 226 14.28 5.23 -14.04
C LYS A 226 14.47 5.03 -12.54
N GLU A 227 15.31 5.82 -11.91
CA GLU A 227 15.67 5.69 -10.50
C GLU A 227 14.49 6.08 -9.59
N VAL A 228 13.71 7.10 -9.98
CA VAL A 228 12.45 7.44 -9.29
C VAL A 228 11.46 6.28 -9.38
N ARG A 229 11.31 5.69 -10.56
CA ARG A 229 10.46 4.50 -10.74
C ARG A 229 10.92 3.34 -9.86
N GLN A 230 12.24 3.09 -9.79
CA GLN A 230 12.78 2.04 -8.92
C GLN A 230 12.46 2.30 -7.45
N ALA A 231 12.54 3.55 -6.97
CA ALA A 231 12.13 3.93 -5.62
C ALA A 231 10.63 3.66 -5.40
N MET A 232 9.77 4.07 -6.35
CA MET A 232 8.33 3.83 -6.27
C MET A 232 7.97 2.33 -6.28
N VAL A 233 8.64 1.52 -7.10
CA VAL A 233 8.43 0.06 -7.14
C VAL A 233 8.82 -0.58 -5.81
N ARG A 234 9.95 -0.19 -5.19
CA ARG A 234 10.34 -0.69 -3.87
C ARG A 234 9.26 -0.41 -2.82
N LEU A 235 8.75 0.82 -2.79
CA LEU A 235 7.70 1.21 -1.86
C LEU A 235 6.38 0.45 -2.11
N GLN A 236 5.98 0.28 -3.37
CA GLN A 236 4.80 -0.50 -3.76
C GLN A 236 4.92 -1.97 -3.30
N GLN A 237 6.08 -2.58 -3.49
CA GLN A 237 6.36 -3.95 -3.04
C GLN A 237 6.36 -4.08 -1.52
N GLU A 238 6.95 -3.10 -0.81
CA GLU A 238 6.92 -3.07 0.66
C GLU A 238 5.50 -2.98 1.20
N ILE A 239 4.66 -2.14 0.59
CA ILE A 239 3.24 -2.05 0.91
C ILE A 239 2.55 -3.40 0.69
N ALA A 240 2.71 -4.00 -0.49
CA ALA A 240 2.08 -5.27 -0.83
C ALA A 240 2.57 -6.45 0.02
N ALA A 241 3.78 -6.38 0.57
CA ALA A 241 4.35 -7.41 1.45
C ALA A 241 3.79 -7.40 2.88
N ASN A 242 3.20 -6.27 3.32
CA ASN A 242 2.76 -6.08 4.71
C ASN A 242 1.23 -6.12 4.88
N GLN A 243 0.47 -6.01 3.79
CA GLN A 243 -0.99 -5.94 3.78
C GLN A 243 -1.57 -6.35 2.43
N SER A 244 -2.80 -6.86 2.44
CA SER A 244 -3.55 -7.16 1.23
C SER A 244 -3.86 -5.88 0.46
N VAL A 245 -3.67 -5.91 -0.86
CA VAL A 245 -3.83 -4.75 -1.73
C VAL A 245 -4.53 -5.10 -3.03
N VAL A 246 -5.34 -4.16 -3.51
CA VAL A 246 -5.63 -4.02 -4.94
C VAL A 246 -4.79 -2.86 -5.45
N MET A 247 -3.87 -3.13 -6.37
CA MET A 247 -2.99 -2.12 -6.93
C MET A 247 -3.29 -1.93 -8.41
N ASP A 248 -3.61 -0.70 -8.83
CA ASP A 248 -3.86 -0.39 -10.24
C ASP A 248 -2.74 0.43 -10.87
N GLY A 249 -2.47 0.13 -12.14
CA GLY A 249 -1.40 0.76 -12.90
C GLY A 249 -1.32 0.27 -14.34
N ARG A 250 -0.11 0.19 -14.87
CA ARG A 250 0.17 -0.20 -16.26
C ARG A 250 1.11 -1.40 -16.40
N ASP A 251 1.84 -1.71 -15.35
CA ASP A 251 2.88 -2.72 -15.29
C ASP A 251 2.94 -3.37 -13.90
N ILE A 252 1.82 -3.38 -13.18
CA ILE A 252 1.73 -3.93 -11.83
C ILE A 252 2.01 -5.42 -11.87
N GLY A 253 1.29 -6.18 -12.70
CA GLY A 253 1.44 -7.64 -12.80
C GLY A 253 2.72 -8.10 -13.51
N THR A 254 3.41 -7.21 -14.23
CA THR A 254 4.63 -7.54 -14.98
C THR A 254 5.91 -7.11 -14.29
N VAL A 255 5.92 -5.99 -13.57
CA VAL A 255 7.13 -5.37 -13.00
C VAL A 255 7.02 -5.19 -11.49
N VAL A 256 5.92 -4.62 -11.01
CA VAL A 256 5.78 -4.27 -9.58
C VAL A 256 5.55 -5.52 -8.73
N LEU A 257 4.52 -6.28 -9.05
CA LEU A 257 4.06 -7.50 -8.38
C LEU A 257 4.02 -8.66 -9.39
N PRO A 258 5.18 -9.10 -9.93
CA PRO A 258 5.25 -10.22 -10.87
C PRO A 258 4.81 -11.55 -10.26
N LYS A 259 4.65 -11.61 -8.94
CA LYS A 259 4.15 -12.77 -8.19
C LYS A 259 2.81 -12.47 -7.47
N ALA A 260 2.06 -11.46 -7.90
CA ALA A 260 0.73 -11.19 -7.38
C ALA A 260 -0.16 -12.45 -7.49
N ASP A 261 -0.99 -12.69 -6.47
CA ASP A 261 -1.90 -13.84 -6.44
C ASP A 261 -2.89 -13.80 -7.62
N TYR A 262 -3.34 -12.59 -7.97
CA TYR A 262 -4.23 -12.36 -9.09
C TYR A 262 -3.75 -11.19 -9.92
N LYS A 263 -3.66 -11.40 -11.23
CA LYS A 263 -3.34 -10.36 -12.21
C LYS A 263 -4.51 -10.21 -13.17
N ILE A 264 -5.09 -9.04 -13.19
CA ILE A 264 -6.22 -8.68 -14.05
C ILE A 264 -5.73 -7.66 -15.06
N PHE A 265 -6.01 -7.90 -16.34
CA PHE A 265 -5.75 -6.95 -17.40
C PHE A 265 -7.08 -6.45 -17.98
N LEU A 266 -7.45 -5.22 -17.64
CA LEU A 266 -8.67 -4.59 -18.11
C LEU A 266 -8.48 -4.05 -19.52
N THR A 267 -9.42 -4.33 -20.41
CA THR A 267 -9.43 -3.78 -21.78
C THR A 267 -10.76 -3.08 -22.07
N ALA A 268 -10.75 -2.22 -23.07
CA ALA A 268 -11.94 -1.66 -23.70
C ALA A 268 -11.57 -1.05 -25.06
N SER A 269 -12.51 -1.02 -26.00
CA SER A 269 -12.33 -0.33 -27.28
C SER A 269 -11.99 1.15 -27.09
N VAL A 270 -11.20 1.71 -28.02
CA VAL A 270 -10.82 3.14 -28.00
C VAL A 270 -12.07 4.00 -27.94
N GLU A 271 -13.08 3.65 -28.74
CA GLU A 271 -14.34 4.38 -28.87
C GLU A 271 -15.10 4.44 -27.54
N VAL A 272 -15.18 3.34 -26.79
CA VAL A 272 -15.83 3.31 -25.47
C VAL A 272 -15.05 4.16 -24.47
N ARG A 273 -13.71 4.05 -24.47
CA ARG A 273 -12.85 4.82 -23.56
C ARG A 273 -12.94 6.33 -23.84
N SER A 274 -12.96 6.73 -25.11
CA SER A 274 -13.15 8.12 -25.53
C SER A 274 -14.51 8.66 -25.12
N LYS A 275 -15.59 7.88 -25.30
CA LYS A 275 -16.94 8.28 -24.85
C LYS A 275 -17.02 8.46 -23.33
N ARG A 276 -16.40 7.55 -22.55
CA ARG A 276 -16.34 7.66 -21.08
C ARG A 276 -15.59 8.94 -20.65
N ARG A 277 -14.46 9.23 -21.31
CA ARG A 277 -13.67 10.44 -21.05
C ARG A 277 -14.42 11.72 -21.41
N CYS A 278 -15.14 11.73 -22.54
CA CYS A 278 -16.01 12.83 -22.96
C CYS A 278 -17.04 13.14 -21.86
N LYS A 279 -17.75 12.11 -21.40
CA LYS A 279 -18.74 12.24 -20.32
C LYS A 279 -18.15 12.72 -18.99
N GLU A 280 -16.92 12.31 -18.67
CA GLU A 280 -16.20 12.80 -17.47
C GLU A 280 -15.89 14.30 -17.56
N LEU A 281 -15.45 14.78 -18.73
CA LEU A 281 -15.14 16.19 -18.97
C LEU A 281 -16.41 17.06 -18.96
N GLU A 282 -17.47 16.60 -19.63
CA GLU A 282 -18.80 17.24 -19.60
C GLU A 282 -19.34 17.36 -18.18
N GLY A 283 -19.22 16.30 -17.37
CA GLY A 283 -19.64 16.31 -15.96
C GLY A 283 -18.87 17.31 -15.08
N ARG A 284 -17.70 17.77 -15.54
CA ARG A 284 -16.88 18.82 -14.90
C ARG A 284 -17.10 20.21 -15.50
N GLY A 285 -18.00 20.34 -16.47
CA GLY A 285 -18.23 21.59 -17.20
C GLY A 285 -17.08 21.99 -18.12
N LEU A 286 -16.24 21.03 -18.53
CA LEU A 286 -15.11 21.27 -19.43
C LEU A 286 -15.50 20.98 -20.89
N PRO A 287 -14.89 21.66 -21.87
CA PRO A 287 -15.06 21.33 -23.28
C PRO A 287 -14.65 19.88 -23.55
N ALA A 288 -15.49 19.16 -24.31
CA ALA A 288 -15.24 17.78 -24.68
C ALA A 288 -15.50 17.60 -26.18
N ASP A 289 -14.44 17.38 -26.95
CA ASP A 289 -14.53 17.08 -28.39
C ASP A 289 -14.12 15.62 -28.63
N LEU A 290 -15.08 14.79 -29.05
CA LEU A 290 -14.87 13.35 -29.17
C LEU A 290 -13.74 12.99 -30.16
N PRO A 291 -13.65 13.56 -31.37
CA PRO A 291 -12.52 13.33 -32.29
C PRO A 291 -11.15 13.65 -31.66
N THR A 292 -11.02 14.80 -31.00
CA THR A 292 -9.78 15.18 -30.31
C THR A 292 -9.43 14.18 -29.20
N ILE A 293 -10.40 13.80 -28.37
CA ILE A 293 -10.20 12.82 -27.29
C ILE A 293 -9.81 11.44 -27.84
N VAL A 294 -10.37 11.02 -28.99
CA VAL A 294 -9.98 9.77 -29.66
C VAL A 294 -8.51 9.83 -30.09
N ALA A 295 -8.08 10.93 -30.71
CA ALA A 295 -6.69 11.09 -31.13
C ALA A 295 -5.73 11.07 -29.93
N GLU A 296 -6.03 11.82 -28.87
CA GLU A 296 -5.23 11.85 -27.64
C GLU A 296 -5.11 10.48 -26.97
N ILE A 297 -6.20 9.71 -26.91
CA ILE A 297 -6.19 8.37 -26.32
C ILE A 297 -5.34 7.41 -27.15
N LYS A 298 -5.45 7.45 -28.48
CA LYS A 298 -4.63 6.60 -29.37
C LYS A 298 -3.14 6.91 -29.22
N GLU A 299 -2.78 8.18 -29.28
CA GLU A 299 -1.38 8.62 -29.13
C GLU A 299 -0.82 8.18 -27.76
N ARG A 300 -1.63 8.30 -26.71
CA ARG A 300 -1.24 7.87 -25.37
C ARG A 300 -1.05 6.36 -25.28
N ASP A 301 -1.96 5.57 -25.84
CA ASP A 301 -1.86 4.12 -25.83
C ASP A 301 -0.63 3.63 -26.61
N GLU A 302 -0.35 4.22 -27.79
CA GLU A 302 0.85 3.95 -28.56
C GLU A 302 2.11 4.26 -27.75
N ARG A 303 2.15 5.40 -27.06
CA ARG A 303 3.27 5.78 -26.19
C ARG A 303 3.44 4.82 -25.01
N ASP A 304 2.34 4.41 -24.38
CA ASP A 304 2.37 3.49 -23.23
C ASP A 304 2.79 2.07 -23.63
N GLN A 305 2.42 1.62 -24.83
CA GLN A 305 2.79 0.30 -25.36
C GLN A 305 4.22 0.26 -25.88
N ASN A 306 4.71 1.35 -26.49
CA ASN A 306 6.03 1.40 -27.12
C ASN A 306 7.13 1.97 -26.21
N ARG A 307 6.84 2.30 -24.95
CA ARG A 307 7.88 2.77 -24.01
C ARG A 307 8.93 1.69 -23.79
N THR A 308 10.21 2.07 -23.87
CA THR A 308 11.35 1.17 -23.64
C THR A 308 11.33 0.56 -22.24
N GLU A 309 10.88 1.32 -21.25
CA GLU A 309 10.87 0.92 -19.85
C GLU A 309 9.45 0.57 -19.38
N SER A 310 9.25 -0.74 -19.11
CA SER A 310 8.01 -1.36 -18.60
C SER A 310 6.76 -1.12 -19.47
N PRO A 311 6.76 -1.43 -20.77
CA PRO A 311 5.63 -1.20 -21.66
C PRO A 311 4.30 -1.72 -21.09
N LEU A 312 3.19 -1.06 -21.41
CA LEU A 312 1.85 -1.56 -21.09
C LEU A 312 1.66 -2.89 -21.83
N LYS A 313 1.85 -3.98 -21.09
CA LYS A 313 1.76 -5.34 -21.60
C LYS A 313 1.01 -6.20 -20.60
N LYS A 314 0.12 -7.04 -21.12
CA LYS A 314 -0.54 -8.07 -20.31
C LYS A 314 0.50 -9.09 -19.84
N ALA A 315 0.56 -9.37 -18.54
CA ALA A 315 1.37 -10.47 -18.02
C ALA A 315 0.86 -11.82 -18.57
N GLU A 316 1.74 -12.81 -18.74
CA GLU A 316 1.37 -14.10 -19.35
C GLU A 316 0.29 -14.84 -18.57
N ASP A 317 0.30 -14.70 -17.25
CA ASP A 317 -0.66 -15.27 -16.30
C ASP A 317 -1.81 -14.31 -15.94
N ALA A 318 -1.91 -13.14 -16.60
CA ALA A 318 -2.99 -12.21 -16.33
C ALA A 318 -4.29 -12.60 -17.04
N ILE A 319 -5.39 -12.53 -16.28
CA ILE A 319 -6.73 -12.75 -16.78
C ILE A 319 -7.22 -11.47 -17.44
N GLU A 320 -7.52 -11.54 -18.73
CA GLU A 320 -8.05 -10.42 -19.48
C GLU A 320 -9.56 -10.26 -19.25
N VAL A 321 -9.99 -9.03 -18.95
CA VAL A 321 -11.40 -8.69 -18.74
C VAL A 321 -11.77 -7.48 -19.59
N ASP A 322 -12.54 -7.73 -20.66
CA ASP A 322 -13.10 -6.67 -21.50
C ASP A 322 -14.26 -5.97 -20.77
N THR A 323 -14.16 -4.64 -20.69
CA THR A 323 -15.11 -3.74 -20.04
C THR A 323 -15.98 -2.97 -21.02
N SER A 324 -15.87 -3.20 -22.34
CA SER A 324 -16.51 -2.38 -23.39
C SER A 324 -18.03 -2.28 -23.22
N ASP A 325 -18.70 -3.40 -22.99
CA ASP A 325 -20.17 -3.49 -22.91
C ASP A 325 -20.67 -3.85 -21.50
N LYS A 326 -19.83 -3.63 -20.47
CA LYS A 326 -20.16 -3.96 -19.08
C LYS A 326 -20.22 -2.70 -18.23
N ASP A 327 -21.16 -2.66 -17.30
CA ASP A 327 -21.13 -1.69 -16.22
C ASP A 327 -20.05 -2.05 -15.19
N ILE A 328 -19.73 -1.08 -14.33
CA ILE A 328 -18.65 -1.22 -13.35
C ILE A 328 -18.97 -2.36 -12.35
N ALA A 329 -20.22 -2.45 -11.91
CA ALA A 329 -20.66 -3.46 -10.95
C ALA A 329 -20.49 -4.88 -11.48
N ALA A 330 -20.90 -5.15 -12.72
CA ALA A 330 -20.74 -6.45 -13.37
C ALA A 330 -19.27 -6.83 -13.57
N VAL A 331 -18.41 -5.86 -13.88
CA VAL A 331 -16.96 -6.10 -13.97
C VAL A 331 -16.40 -6.45 -12.59
N VAL A 332 -16.76 -5.70 -11.55
CA VAL A 332 -16.31 -5.96 -10.17
C VAL A 332 -16.79 -7.34 -9.70
N GLU A 333 -18.03 -7.73 -9.97
CA GLU A 333 -18.53 -9.08 -9.66
C GLU A 333 -17.80 -10.18 -10.41
N THR A 334 -17.45 -9.95 -11.67
CA THR A 334 -16.65 -10.88 -12.47
C THR A 334 -15.29 -11.09 -11.81
N ILE A 335 -14.62 -10.00 -11.42
CA ILE A 335 -13.30 -10.08 -10.76
C ILE A 335 -13.42 -10.71 -9.37
N LEU A 336 -14.48 -10.41 -8.62
CA LEU A 336 -14.72 -11.04 -7.31
C LEU A 336 -14.82 -12.56 -7.42
N LYS A 337 -15.54 -13.08 -8.42
CA LYS A 337 -15.62 -14.53 -8.66
C LYS A 337 -14.26 -15.15 -8.97
N ILE A 338 -13.37 -14.41 -9.64
CA ILE A 338 -12.01 -14.86 -9.93
C ILE A 338 -11.17 -14.95 -8.65
N VAL A 339 -11.21 -13.91 -7.81
CA VAL A 339 -10.33 -13.80 -6.63
C VAL A 339 -10.85 -14.50 -5.37
N GLN A 340 -12.08 -15.02 -5.42
CA GLN A 340 -12.72 -15.78 -4.33
C GLN A 340 -12.91 -17.27 -4.66
N ALA A 341 -12.52 -17.71 -5.86
CA ALA A 341 -12.47 -19.13 -6.24
C ALA A 341 -11.24 -19.80 -5.63
#